data_AF-A0A3M5F6R6-F1
#
_entry.id   AF-A0A3M5F6R6-F1
#
_cell.length_a   1.000
_cell.length_b   1.000
_cell.length_c   1.000
_cell.angle_alpha   90.00
_cell.angle_beta   90.00
_cell.angle_gamma   90.00
#
_symmetry.space_group_name_H-M   'P 1'
#
loop_
_entity.id
_entity.type
_entity.pdbx_description
1 polymer ?
#
loop_
_entity_poly.entity_id
_entity_poly.type
_entity_poly.pdbx_seq_one_letter_code
_entity_poly.pdbx_strand_id
1 'polypeptide(L)'
;MDTAMNEALLQRSGLAVGVLDLDGFKPVNDLYGHSVGDRLLMLVAERLISAVSDTVQVSRLGGDEFALLVKGDISDEALLMFGKHICTLIHEGFELSE
;
A
#
# COMPACT_ATOMS: atom_id res chain seq x y z
N MET A 1 -5.19 5.33 -10.37
CA MET A 1 -6.48 5.21 -9.67
C MET A 1 -7.65 5.49 -10.59
N ASP A 2 -7.70 6.66 -11.24
CA ASP A 2 -8.81 7.03 -12.13
C ASP A 2 -9.13 5.99 -13.21
N THR A 3 -8.11 5.43 -13.87
CA THR A 3 -8.29 4.37 -14.87
C THR A 3 -8.97 3.13 -14.28
N ALA A 4 -8.51 2.65 -13.12
CA ALA A 4 -9.06 1.47 -12.47
C ALA A 4 -10.48 1.70 -11.94
N MET A 5 -10.79 2.90 -11.46
CA MET A 5 -12.14 3.27 -11.04
C MET A 5 -13.09 3.35 -12.25
N ASN A 6 -12.64 3.93 -13.36
CA ASN A 6 -13.38 3.96 -14.62
C ASN A 6 -13.60 2.55 -15.18
N GLU A 7 -12.59 1.67 -15.13
CA GLU A 7 -12.73 0.26 -15.52
C GLU A 7 -13.80 -0.46 -14.71
N ALA A 8 -13.79 -0.32 -13.38
CA ALA A 8 -14.79 -0.93 -12.52
C ALA A 8 -16.21 -0.42 -12.81
N LEU A 9 -16.36 0.89 -13.05
CA LEU A 9 -17.64 1.48 -13.47
C LEU A 9 -18.13 0.91 -14.80
N LEU A 10 -17.24 0.77 -15.79
CA LEU A 10 -17.58 0.22 -17.11
C LEU A 10 -17.96 -1.26 -17.03
N GLN A 11 -17.26 -2.03 -16.19
CA GLN A 11 -17.46 -3.48 -16.02
C GLN A 11 -18.58 -3.82 -15.03
N ARG A 12 -19.12 -2.82 -14.32
CA ARG A 12 -20.09 -2.99 -13.22
C ARG A 12 -19.61 -3.97 -12.15
N SER A 13 -18.31 -3.96 -11.89
CA SER A 13 -17.69 -4.79 -10.84
C SER A 13 -17.48 -3.98 -9.57
N GLY A 14 -17.47 -4.65 -8.43
CA GLY A 14 -17.06 -4.09 -7.15
C GLY A 14 -15.64 -3.53 -7.19
N LEU A 15 -15.39 -2.60 -6.26
CA LEU A 15 -14.11 -1.96 -6.04
C LEU A 15 -14.00 -1.63 -4.56
N ALA A 16 -12.90 -2.01 -3.93
CA ALA A 16 -12.59 -1.63 -2.56
C ALA A 16 -11.33 -0.77 -2.50
N VAL A 17 -11.31 0.19 -1.58
CA VAL A 17 -10.17 1.08 -1.36
C VAL A 17 -9.68 0.90 0.07
N GLY A 18 -8.41 0.52 0.21
CA GLY A 18 -7.68 0.55 1.46
C GLY A 18 -6.73 1.74 1.49
N VAL A 19 -6.58 2.36 2.65
CA VAL A 19 -5.59 3.42 2.92
C VAL A 19 -4.66 2.92 4.02
N LEU A 20 -3.37 3.12 3.83
CA LEU A 20 -2.31 2.70 4.73
C LEU A 20 -1.43 3.92 5.02
N ASP A 21 -1.19 4.17 6.30
CA ASP A 21 -0.28 5.20 6.79
C ASP A 21 0.87 4.51 7.54
N LEU A 22 2.09 5.03 7.42
CA LEU A 22 3.25 4.45 8.10
C LEU A 22 3.50 5.17 9.42
N ASP A 23 3.20 4.47 10.52
CA ASP A 23 3.48 4.98 11.86
C ASP A 23 4.98 5.33 12.03
N GLY A 24 5.25 6.56 12.46
CA GLY A 24 6.60 6.98 12.85
C GLY A 24 7.56 7.29 11.69
N PHE A 25 7.07 7.51 10.47
CA PHE A 25 7.93 7.86 9.34
C PHE A 25 8.63 9.22 9.51
N LYS A 26 7.96 10.23 10.08
CA LYS A 26 8.58 11.55 10.33
C LYS A 26 9.86 11.47 11.19
N PRO A 27 9.87 10.78 12.35
CA PRO A 27 11.11 10.52 13.09
C PRO A 27 12.24 9.90 12.27
N VAL A 28 11.95 9.02 11.29
CA VAL A 28 12.99 8.45 10.42
C VAL A 28 13.65 9.54 9.58
N ASN A 29 12.87 10.42 8.96
CA ASN A 29 13.40 11.56 8.22
C ASN A 29 14.21 12.52 9.12
N ASP A 30 13.69 12.81 10.30
CA ASP A 30 14.31 13.77 11.22
C ASP A 30 15.65 13.23 11.79
N LEU A 31 15.77 11.91 11.99
CA LEU A 31 16.97 11.26 12.56
C LEU A 31 18.01 10.85 11.52
N TYR A 32 17.57 10.32 10.38
CA TYR A 32 18.44 9.69 9.38
C TYR A 32 18.50 10.44 8.05
N GLY A 33 17.71 11.52 7.91
CA GLY A 33 17.63 12.34 6.73
C GLY A 33 16.66 11.82 5.67
N HIS A 34 16.22 12.74 4.81
CA HIS A 34 15.22 12.46 3.77
C HIS A 34 15.64 11.37 2.79
N SER A 35 16.94 11.22 2.48
CA SER A 35 17.42 10.16 1.58
C SER A 35 17.14 8.76 2.13
N VAL A 36 17.24 8.58 3.45
CA VAL A 36 16.93 7.31 4.11
C VAL A 36 15.42 7.08 4.15
N GLY A 37 14.64 8.12 4.43
CA GLY A 37 13.18 8.05 4.34
C GLY A 37 12.69 7.69 2.94
N ASP A 38 13.25 8.29 1.89
CA ASP A 38 12.93 7.97 0.50
C ASP A 38 13.26 6.52 0.17
N ARG A 39 14.39 6.00 0.66
CA ARG A 39 14.76 4.60 0.52
C ARG A 39 13.78 3.67 1.24
N LEU A 40 13.37 4.01 2.45
CA LEU A 40 12.35 3.27 3.19
C LEU A 40 11.02 3.24 2.44
N LEU A 41 10.57 4.37 1.87
CA LEU A 41 9.34 4.42 1.06
C LEU A 41 9.43 3.52 -0.18
N MET A 42 10.59 3.45 -0.82
CA MET A 42 10.81 2.52 -1.95
C MET A 42 10.68 1.06 -1.49
N LEU A 43 11.31 0.69 -0.38
CA LEU A 43 11.23 -0.68 0.15
C LEU A 43 9.80 -1.04 0.60
N VAL A 44 9.07 -0.09 1.19
CA VAL A 44 7.64 -0.27 1.53
C VAL A 44 6.83 -0.53 0.26
N ALA A 45 7.02 0.29 -0.77
CA ALA A 45 6.32 0.13 -2.04
C ALA A 45 6.62 -1.23 -2.68
N GLU A 46 7.89 -1.64 -2.72
CA GLU A 46 8.31 -2.96 -3.22
C GLU A 46 7.66 -4.10 -2.43
N ARG A 47 7.67 -4.02 -1.09
CA ARG A 47 7.03 -5.04 -0.24
C ARG A 47 5.54 -5.14 -0.50
N LEU A 48 4.84 -3.99 -0.56
CA LEU A 48 3.41 -3.95 -0.89
C LEU A 48 3.14 -4.57 -2.26
N ILE A 49 3.90 -4.19 -3.29
CA ILE A 49 3.72 -4.72 -4.65
C ILE A 49 3.97 -6.23 -4.68
N SER A 50 4.98 -6.73 -3.96
CA SER A 50 5.31 -8.16 -3.92
C SER A 50 4.25 -9.01 -3.20
N ALA A 51 3.46 -8.39 -2.31
CA ALA A 51 2.47 -9.07 -1.47
C ALA A 51 1.07 -9.12 -2.08
N VAL A 52 0.84 -8.41 -3.19
CA VAL A 52 -0.49 -8.28 -3.79
C VAL A 52 -0.56 -8.95 -5.16
N SER A 53 -1.77 -9.37 -5.56
CA SER A 53 -2.05 -9.90 -6.90
C SER A 53 -2.29 -8.78 -7.91
N ASP A 54 -2.32 -9.12 -9.20
CA ASP A 54 -2.60 -8.20 -10.31
C ASP A 54 -3.97 -7.49 -10.22
N THR A 55 -4.87 -8.00 -9.40
CA THR A 55 -6.18 -7.41 -9.09
C THR A 55 -6.09 -6.25 -8.09
N VAL A 56 -4.94 -6.02 -7.48
CA VAL A 56 -4.71 -4.94 -6.53
C VAL A 56 -3.72 -3.95 -7.12
N GLN A 57 -4.14 -2.69 -7.21
CA GLN A 57 -3.27 -1.58 -7.57
C GLN A 57 -2.77 -0.89 -6.30
N VAL A 58 -1.45 -0.78 -6.15
CA VAL A 58 -0.82 0.03 -5.09
C VAL A 58 -0.49 1.42 -5.65
N SER A 59 -0.71 2.48 -4.87
CA SER A 59 -0.34 3.85 -5.25
C SER A 59 0.06 4.65 -4.01
N ARG A 60 1.09 5.48 -4.12
CA ARG A 60 1.44 6.45 -3.07
C ARG A 60 0.55 7.68 -3.21
N LEU A 61 -0.10 8.11 -2.12
CA LEU A 61 -0.94 9.30 -2.10
C LEU A 61 -0.13 10.57 -1.85
N GLY A 62 0.92 10.45 -1.04
CA GLY A 62 1.80 11.54 -0.63
C GLY A 62 2.45 11.19 0.71
N GLY A 63 3.52 11.87 1.11
CA GLY A 63 4.17 11.59 2.40
C GLY A 63 4.49 10.10 2.59
N ASP A 64 3.97 9.53 3.66
CA ASP A 64 3.98 8.13 4.09
C ASP A 64 2.70 7.35 3.76
N GLU A 65 1.73 7.99 3.10
CA GLU A 65 0.43 7.39 2.81
C GLU A 65 0.43 6.60 1.49
N PHE A 66 -0.08 5.38 1.56
CA PHE A 66 -0.33 4.48 0.43
C PHE A 66 -1.81 4.15 0.35
N ALA A 67 -2.26 3.86 -0.86
CA ALA A 67 -3.59 3.32 -1.09
C ALA A 67 -3.53 2.05 -1.95
N LEU A 68 -4.38 1.10 -1.58
CA LEU A 68 -4.56 -0.18 -2.21
C LEU A 68 -5.95 -0.25 -2.82
N LEU A 69 -6.02 -0.37 -4.13
CA LEU A 69 -7.26 -0.43 -4.87
C LEU A 69 -7.50 -1.87 -5.32
N VAL A 70 -8.46 -2.54 -4.68
CA VAL A 70 -8.78 -3.95 -4.92
C VAL A 70 -9.94 -4.03 -5.90
N LYS A 71 -9.68 -4.58 -7.09
CA LYS A 71 -10.66 -4.74 -8.16
C LYS A 71 -11.47 -6.03 -7.99
N GLY A 72 -12.78 -5.95 -8.22
CA GLY A 72 -13.69 -7.08 -8.22
C GLY A 72 -14.61 -7.13 -7.00
N ASP A 73 -15.59 -8.03 -7.05
CA ASP A 73 -16.55 -8.26 -5.98
C ASP A 73 -15.93 -9.14 -4.88
N ILE A 74 -15.15 -8.51 -4.00
CA ILE A 74 -14.52 -9.15 -2.84
C ILE A 74 -15.44 -9.01 -1.62
N SER A 75 -15.56 -10.06 -0.81
CA SER A 75 -16.34 -10.00 0.43
C SER A 75 -15.62 -9.20 1.52
N ASP A 76 -16.38 -8.59 2.43
CA ASP A 76 -15.84 -7.84 3.57
C ASP A 76 -14.86 -8.66 4.41
N GLU A 77 -15.15 -9.96 4.62
CA GLU A 77 -14.26 -10.87 5.35
C GLU A 77 -12.91 -11.04 4.64
N ALA A 78 -12.92 -11.19 3.32
CA ALA A 78 -11.70 -11.31 2.53
C ALA A 78 -10.90 -9.99 2.52
N LEU A 79 -11.58 -8.84 2.45
CA LEU A 79 -10.94 -7.53 2.57
C LEU A 79 -10.30 -7.33 3.95
N LEU A 80 -10.96 -7.76 5.03
CA LEU A 80 -10.43 -7.69 6.38
C LEU A 80 -9.19 -8.56 6.54
N MET A 81 -9.22 -9.79 6.03
CA MET A 81 -8.07 -10.69 6.06
C MET A 81 -6.90 -10.15 5.23
N PHE A 82 -7.19 -9.58 4.06
CA PHE A 82 -6.20 -8.90 3.24
C PHE A 82 -5.56 -7.72 3.97
N GLY A 83 -6.36 -6.83 4.57
CA GLY A 83 -5.85 -5.70 5.35
C GLY A 83 -4.96 -6.14 6.51
N LYS A 84 -5.37 -7.16 7.26
CA LYS A 84 -4.55 -7.74 8.35
C LYS A 84 -3.22 -8.27 7.83
N HIS A 85 -3.22 -8.97 6.71
CA HIS A 85 -2.01 -9.50 6.11
C HIS A 85 -1.03 -8.40 5.71
N ILE A 86 -1.52 -7.33 5.06
CA ILE A 86 -0.71 -6.16 4.71
C ILE A 86 -0.13 -5.51 5.98
N CYS A 87 -0.93 -5.31 7.03
CA CYS A 87 -0.41 -4.78 8.29
C CYS A 87 0.72 -5.66 8.84
N THR A 88 0.56 -6.99 8.89
CA THR A 88 1.60 -7.91 9.36
C THR A 88 2.90 -7.76 8.57
N LEU A 89 2.83 -7.71 7.25
CA LEU A 89 4.00 -7.57 6.38
C LEU A 89 4.74 -6.25 6.57
N ILE A 90 4.01 -5.16 6.79
CA ILE A 90 4.60 -3.83 6.97
C ILE A 90 5.24 -3.68 8.36
N HIS A 91 4.78 -4.46 9.35
CA HIS A 91 5.43 -4.51 10.65
C HIS A 91 6.76 -5.27 10.65
N GLU A 92 7.07 -6.04 9.60
CA GLU A 92 8.37 -6.68 9.48
C GLU A 92 9.47 -5.64 9.27
N GLY A 93 10.65 -5.87 9.86
CA GLY A 93 11.76 -4.94 9.75
C GLY A 93 12.16 -4.66 8.30
N PHE A 94 12.62 -3.43 8.04
CA PHE A 94 13.21 -3.05 6.76
C PHE A 94 14.73 -3.00 6.89
N GLU A 95 15.44 -3.72 6.03
CA GLU A 95 16.89 -3.64 5.93
C GLU A 95 17.27 -2.56 4.92
N LEU A 96 17.84 -1.48 5.42
CA LEU A 96 18.39 -0.40 4.61
C LEU A 96 19.84 -0.79 4.28
N SER A 97 20.04 -1.43 3.12
CA SER A 97 21.39 -1.62 2.56
C SER A 97 21.94 -0.29 2.04
N GLU A 98 23.25 -0.08 2.25
CA GLU A 98 24.02 1.07 1.73
C GLU A 98 24.05 1.14 0.20
#